data_AF-A0AAV2RI99-F1
#
_entry.id   AF-A0AAV2RI99-F1
#
_cell.length_a   1.000
_cell.length_b   1.000
_cell.length_c   1.000
_cell.angle_alpha   90.00
_cell.angle_beta   90.00
_cell.angle_gamma   90.00
#
_symmetry.space_group_name_H-M   'P 1'
#
loop_
_entity.id
_entity.type
_entity.pdbx_description
1 polymer ?
#
loop_
_entity_poly.entity_id
_entity_poly.type
_entity_poly.pdbx_seq_one_letter_code
_entity_poly.pdbx_strand_id
1 'polypeptide(L)'
;MDYYKVLGLSRDCNIADLKKTYRELSLIFHPDKNPGNELEATETFKMISNAYTNILDELQQTEPERQQQQEEHKRQEKRERQEERERQKEEYARQQQQQQRERERQEKRERQEMHKRKRQQKDHDRLQRDRALMEAAADGDLPGIFENLMMGADVNYQDSAGFTALHYAAFMGYIDVTQELLRFPRIKVNTKDNDGKTPLSWACVYDYLDIIKFIQNAGGEEYVEGEEQQQQEPEDDDENVDDSENDSHEDDE
;
A
#
# COMPACT_ATOMS: atom_id res chain seq x y z
N MET A 1 42.62 11.15 -63.41
CA MET A 1 43.96 11.31 -62.83
C MET A 1 43.77 11.63 -61.36
N ASP A 2 44.46 10.95 -60.44
CA ASP A 2 44.30 11.24 -59.00
C ASP A 2 45.20 12.43 -58.65
N TYR A 3 44.63 13.64 -58.72
CA TYR A 3 45.39 14.88 -58.52
C TYR A 3 46.04 14.96 -57.13
N TYR A 4 45.45 14.32 -56.11
CA TYR A 4 46.01 14.26 -54.76
C TYR A 4 47.28 13.41 -54.71
N LYS A 5 47.30 12.27 -55.43
CA LYS A 5 48.51 11.45 -55.58
C LYS A 5 49.62 12.16 -56.37
N VAL A 6 49.28 12.98 -57.36
CA VAL A 6 50.25 13.77 -58.14
C VAL A 6 51.01 14.75 -57.23
N LEU A 7 50.34 15.31 -56.21
CA LEU A 7 50.95 16.22 -55.24
C LEU A 7 51.40 15.53 -53.94
N GLY A 8 51.22 14.21 -53.82
CA GLY A 8 51.54 13.46 -52.59
C GLY A 8 50.69 13.84 -51.37
N LEU A 9 49.48 14.36 -51.58
CA LEU A 9 48.57 14.83 -50.53
C LEU A 9 47.51 13.79 -50.16
N SER A 10 47.04 13.83 -48.91
CA SER A 10 45.82 13.12 -48.49
C SER A 10 44.57 13.85 -49.00
N ARG A 11 43.47 13.12 -49.21
CA ARG A 11 42.15 13.72 -49.54
C ARG A 11 41.61 14.63 -48.44
N ASP A 12 42.09 14.46 -47.22
CA ASP A 12 41.70 15.30 -46.08
C ASP A 12 42.55 16.58 -45.94
N CYS A 13 43.41 16.90 -46.92
CA CYS A 13 44.24 18.10 -46.86
C CYS A 13 43.39 19.37 -46.88
N ASN A 14 43.84 20.40 -46.17
CA ASN A 14 43.21 21.72 -46.21
C ASN A 14 43.89 22.62 -47.26
N ILE A 15 43.27 23.77 -47.55
CA ILE A 15 43.80 24.71 -48.55
C ILE A 15 45.20 25.23 -48.17
N ALA A 16 45.53 25.34 -46.87
CA ALA A 16 46.85 25.78 -46.44
C ALA A 16 47.94 24.73 -46.74
N ASP A 17 47.64 23.44 -46.50
CA ASP A 17 48.51 22.32 -46.82
C ASP A 17 48.72 22.21 -48.34
N LEU A 18 47.64 22.30 -49.13
CA LEU A 18 47.72 22.33 -50.59
C LEU A 18 48.59 23.48 -51.10
N LYS A 19 48.37 24.70 -50.62
CA LYS A 19 49.14 25.89 -51.00
C LYS A 19 50.61 25.75 -50.64
N LYS A 20 50.93 25.14 -49.50
CA LYS A 20 52.30 24.89 -49.06
C LYS A 20 52.99 23.90 -49.99
N THR A 21 52.38 22.74 -50.23
CA THR A 21 52.93 21.69 -51.09
C THR A 21 53.09 22.16 -52.54
N TYR A 22 52.13 22.92 -53.07
CA TYR A 22 52.25 23.50 -54.40
C TYR A 22 53.42 24.49 -54.51
N ARG A 23 53.61 25.37 -53.51
CA ARG A 23 54.77 26.29 -53.50
C ARG A 23 56.10 25.53 -53.52
N GLU A 24 56.22 24.47 -52.72
CA GLU A 24 57.43 23.65 -52.64
C GLU A 24 57.71 22.96 -53.97
N LEU A 25 56.72 22.28 -54.56
CA LEU A 25 56.87 21.56 -55.83
C LEU A 25 57.06 22.50 -57.03
N SER A 26 56.34 23.61 -57.07
CA SER A 26 56.47 24.64 -58.12
C SER A 26 57.87 25.25 -58.13
N LEU A 27 58.51 25.40 -56.97
CA LEU A 27 59.89 25.89 -56.86
C LEU A 27 60.95 24.88 -57.30
N ILE A 28 60.68 23.57 -57.17
CA ILE A 28 61.59 22.48 -57.55
C ILE A 28 61.53 22.23 -59.05
N PHE A 29 60.33 22.17 -59.61
CA PHE A 29 60.08 21.83 -61.02
C PHE A 29 59.90 23.06 -61.92
N HIS A 30 60.36 24.24 -61.50
CA HIS A 30 60.24 25.45 -62.31
C HIS A 30 61.13 25.36 -63.57
N PRO A 31 60.62 25.68 -64.78
CA PRO A 31 61.38 25.57 -66.03
C PRO A 31 62.72 26.31 -66.00
N ASP A 32 62.74 27.54 -65.49
CA ASP A 32 63.94 28.39 -65.41
C ASP A 32 65.06 27.82 -64.51
N LYS A 33 64.76 26.86 -63.64
CA LYS A 33 65.75 26.24 -62.74
C LYS A 33 66.34 24.95 -63.31
N ASN A 34 65.85 24.46 -64.44
CA ASN A 34 66.34 23.21 -65.06
C ASN A 34 66.52 23.33 -66.59
N PRO A 35 67.49 24.15 -67.05
CA PRO A 35 67.66 24.48 -68.47
C PRO A 35 68.17 23.31 -69.34
N GLY A 36 68.64 22.21 -68.72
CA GLY A 36 69.11 21.02 -69.43
C GLY A 36 68.01 20.03 -69.84
N ASN A 37 66.78 20.21 -69.33
CA ASN A 37 65.67 19.28 -69.53
C ASN A 37 64.31 20.02 -69.58
N GLU A 38 64.28 21.15 -70.31
CA GLU A 38 63.18 22.13 -70.31
C GLU A 38 61.81 21.56 -70.67
N LEU A 39 61.73 20.62 -71.62
CA LEU A 39 60.45 20.07 -72.08
C LEU A 39 59.77 19.25 -70.96
N GLU A 40 60.53 18.37 -70.32
CA GLU A 40 60.06 17.49 -69.25
C GLU A 40 59.74 18.28 -67.97
N ALA A 41 60.54 19.30 -67.63
CA ALA A 41 60.27 20.23 -66.53
C ALA A 41 59.01 21.07 -66.77
N THR A 42 58.76 21.51 -68.01
CA THR A 42 57.56 22.28 -68.37
C THR A 42 56.30 21.42 -68.33
N GLU A 43 56.36 20.17 -68.78
CA GLU A 43 55.24 19.23 -68.72
C GLU A 43 54.89 18.85 -67.28
N THR A 44 55.89 18.54 -66.43
CA THR A 44 55.66 18.27 -65.00
C THR A 44 55.13 19.50 -64.26
N PHE A 45 55.65 20.70 -64.53
CA PHE A 45 55.11 21.93 -63.96
C PHE A 45 53.64 22.17 -64.34
N LYS A 46 53.25 21.91 -65.59
CA LYS A 46 51.85 21.98 -66.05
C LYS A 46 50.97 20.94 -65.35
N MET A 47 51.46 19.72 -65.16
CA MET A 47 50.73 18.67 -64.44
C MET A 47 50.50 19.06 -62.97
N ILE A 48 51.53 19.58 -62.29
CA ILE A 48 51.45 20.06 -60.90
C ILE A 48 50.49 21.24 -60.79
N SER A 49 50.55 22.19 -61.73
CA SER A 49 49.65 23.36 -61.77
C SER A 49 48.19 22.96 -61.99
N ASN A 50 47.93 22.06 -62.95
CA ASN A 50 46.59 21.54 -63.19
C ASN A 50 46.06 20.72 -62.00
N ALA A 51 46.91 19.92 -61.34
CA ALA A 51 46.52 19.21 -60.13
C ALA A 51 46.14 20.19 -59.00
N TYR A 52 46.94 21.25 -58.81
CA TYR A 52 46.67 22.28 -57.81
C TYR A 52 45.34 23.02 -58.06
N THR A 53 45.07 23.48 -59.28
CA THR A 53 43.82 24.21 -59.57
C THR A 53 42.58 23.34 -59.40
N ASN A 54 42.62 22.09 -59.86
CA ASN A 54 41.49 21.17 -59.70
C ASN A 54 41.22 20.84 -58.23
N ILE A 55 42.26 20.59 -57.42
CA ILE A 55 42.09 20.34 -55.99
C ILE A 55 41.65 21.62 -55.26
N LEU A 56 42.18 22.79 -55.63
CA LEU A 56 41.80 24.06 -55.03
C LEU A 56 40.32 24.38 -55.27
N ASP A 57 39.84 24.22 -56.51
CA ASP A 57 38.42 24.42 -56.86
C ASP A 57 37.52 23.44 -56.09
N GLU A 58 37.91 22.16 -55.99
CA GLU A 58 37.20 21.15 -55.20
C GLU A 58 37.14 21.51 -53.70
N LEU A 59 38.26 21.92 -53.12
CA LEU A 59 38.33 22.32 -51.71
C LEU A 59 37.54 23.61 -51.43
N GLN A 60 37.55 24.56 -52.35
CA GLN A 60 36.79 25.81 -52.24
C GLN A 60 35.28 25.59 -52.35
N GLN A 61 34.83 24.63 -53.15
CA GLN A 61 33.41 24.27 -53.25
C GLN A 61 32.93 23.49 -52.03
N THR A 62 33.78 22.65 -51.43
CA THR A 62 33.42 21.79 -50.29
C THR A 62 33.65 22.42 -48.92
N GLU A 63 34.42 23.51 -48.81
CA GLU A 63 34.63 24.23 -47.54
C GLU A 63 33.33 24.80 -46.91
N PRO A 64 32.47 25.52 -47.65
CA PRO A 64 31.21 26.05 -47.10
C PRO A 64 30.28 24.94 -46.61
N GLU A 65 30.18 23.84 -47.37
CA GLU A 65 29.36 22.68 -47.00
C GLU A 65 29.90 22.02 -45.72
N ARG A 66 31.22 21.84 -45.59
CA ARG A 66 31.85 21.31 -44.38
C ARG A 66 31.62 22.23 -43.17
N GLN A 67 31.71 23.54 -43.34
CA GLN A 67 31.43 24.51 -42.28
C GLN A 67 29.96 24.47 -41.85
N GLN A 68 29.04 24.41 -42.82
CA GLN A 68 27.61 24.31 -42.56
C GLN A 68 27.26 23.03 -41.80
N GLN A 69 27.81 21.87 -42.21
CA GLN A 69 27.63 20.60 -41.52
C GLN A 69 28.17 20.64 -40.08
N GLN A 70 29.34 21.26 -39.87
CA GLN A 70 29.89 21.44 -38.52
C GLN A 70 29.02 22.34 -37.64
N GLU A 71 28.47 23.42 -38.20
CA GLU A 71 27.54 24.29 -37.46
C GLU A 71 26.23 23.58 -37.14
N GLU A 72 25.68 22.82 -38.08
CA GLU A 72 24.47 22.04 -37.89
C GLU A 72 24.65 20.97 -36.83
N HIS A 73 25.77 20.24 -36.86
CA HIS A 73 26.15 19.29 -35.81
C HIS A 73 26.22 19.96 -34.43
N LYS A 74 26.90 21.12 -34.31
CA LYS A 74 26.97 21.88 -33.06
C LYS A 74 25.59 22.35 -32.58
N ARG A 75 24.71 22.77 -33.49
CA ARG A 75 23.32 23.16 -33.18
C ARG A 75 22.52 21.96 -32.68
N GLN A 76 22.70 20.80 -33.31
CA GLN A 76 22.04 19.57 -32.94
C GLN A 76 22.52 19.08 -31.57
N GLU A 77 23.83 19.02 -31.31
CA GLU A 77 24.37 18.68 -29.98
C GLU A 77 23.83 19.62 -28.89
N LYS A 78 23.69 20.92 -29.19
CA LYS A 78 23.14 21.88 -28.23
C LYS A 78 21.66 21.61 -27.94
N ARG A 79 20.87 21.24 -28.94
CA ARG A 79 19.47 20.84 -28.79
C ARG A 79 19.35 19.56 -27.97
N GLU A 80 20.13 18.53 -28.29
CA GLU A 80 20.14 17.25 -27.57
C GLU A 80 20.51 17.44 -26.10
N ARG A 81 21.54 18.26 -25.80
CA ARG A 81 21.91 18.63 -24.42
C ARG A 81 20.80 19.38 -23.70
N GLN A 82 20.03 20.21 -24.40
CA GLN A 82 18.90 20.91 -23.80
C GLN A 82 17.74 19.95 -23.50
N GLU A 83 17.37 19.10 -24.45
CA GLU A 83 16.34 18.07 -24.29
C GLU A 83 16.71 17.08 -23.18
N GLU A 84 17.98 16.69 -23.04
CA GLU A 84 18.45 15.85 -21.95
C GLU A 84 18.28 16.54 -20.59
N ARG A 85 18.65 17.83 -20.48
CA ARG A 85 18.43 18.61 -19.25
C ARG A 85 16.95 18.75 -18.91
N GLU A 86 16.09 18.92 -19.90
CA GLU A 86 14.64 19.00 -19.71
C GLU A 86 14.08 17.64 -19.26
N ARG A 87 14.50 16.53 -19.90
CA ARG A 87 14.17 15.16 -19.46
C ARG A 87 14.60 14.89 -18.01
N GLN A 88 15.82 15.26 -17.64
CA GLN A 88 16.33 15.11 -16.28
C GLN A 88 15.52 15.95 -15.26
N LYS A 89 15.14 17.18 -15.62
CA LYS A 89 14.29 18.02 -14.77
C LYS A 89 12.89 17.44 -14.60
N GLU A 90 12.28 16.95 -15.67
CA GLU A 90 10.97 16.29 -15.61
C GLU A 90 11.02 15.02 -14.77
N GLU A 91 12.04 14.19 -14.96
CA GLU A 91 12.23 12.96 -14.19
C GLU A 91 12.39 13.27 -12.70
N TYR A 92 13.22 14.25 -12.37
CA TYR A 92 13.38 14.73 -10.99
C TYR A 92 12.05 15.24 -10.41
N ALA A 93 11.28 16.01 -11.17
CA ALA A 93 9.96 16.49 -10.74
C ALA A 93 8.97 15.34 -10.51
N ARG A 94 8.98 14.32 -11.39
CA ARG A 94 8.15 13.11 -11.23
C ARG A 94 8.53 12.32 -9.98
N GLN A 95 9.83 12.16 -9.72
CA GLN A 95 10.33 11.48 -8.51
C GLN A 95 9.91 12.23 -7.24
N GLN A 96 10.05 13.56 -7.21
CA GLN A 96 9.62 14.38 -6.08
C GLN A 96 8.11 14.28 -5.85
N GLN A 97 7.31 14.35 -6.92
CA GLN A 97 5.85 14.19 -6.83
C GLN A 97 5.46 12.78 -6.36
N GLN A 98 6.18 11.74 -6.79
CA GLN A 98 5.97 10.38 -6.33
C GLN A 98 6.29 10.24 -4.84
N GLN A 99 7.44 10.75 -4.39
CA GLN A 99 7.80 10.74 -2.97
C GLN A 99 6.78 11.49 -2.12
N GLN A 100 6.27 12.64 -2.59
CA GLN A 100 5.23 13.37 -1.88
C GLN A 100 3.93 12.56 -1.78
N ARG A 101 3.47 11.94 -2.88
CA ARG A 101 2.28 11.07 -2.87
C ARG A 101 2.45 9.88 -1.93
N GLU A 102 3.63 9.30 -1.86
CA GLU A 102 3.94 8.20 -0.94
C GLU A 102 3.91 8.65 0.52
N ARG A 103 4.48 9.82 0.85
CA ARG A 103 4.39 10.43 2.18
C ARG A 103 2.94 10.69 2.58
N GLU A 104 2.15 11.30 1.72
CA GLU A 104 0.72 11.58 1.99
C GLU A 104 -0.09 10.28 2.19
N ARG A 105 0.20 9.23 1.40
CA ARG A 105 -0.41 7.90 1.58
C ARG A 105 -0.02 7.28 2.92
N GLN A 106 1.25 7.39 3.31
CA GLN A 106 1.75 6.88 4.58
C GLN A 106 1.10 7.62 5.76
N GLU A 107 1.10 8.95 5.74
CA GLU A 107 0.45 9.77 6.78
C GLU A 107 -1.04 9.43 6.91
N LYS A 108 -1.74 9.21 5.80
CA LYS A 108 -3.16 8.80 5.83
C LYS A 108 -3.34 7.44 6.50
N ARG A 109 -2.47 6.46 6.21
CA ARG A 109 -2.49 5.13 6.85
C ARG A 109 -2.22 5.25 8.35
N GLU A 110 -1.19 6.01 8.74
CA GLU A 110 -0.84 6.23 10.15
C GLU A 110 -1.98 6.92 10.92
N ARG A 111 -2.64 7.92 10.32
CA ARG A 111 -3.83 8.54 10.92
C ARG A 111 -4.96 7.54 11.12
N GLN A 112 -5.23 6.70 10.13
CA GLN A 112 -6.27 5.66 10.23
C GLN A 112 -5.94 4.63 11.30
N GLU A 113 -4.69 4.17 11.36
CA GLU A 113 -4.22 3.26 12.41
C GLU A 113 -4.30 3.89 13.80
N MET A 114 -3.91 5.16 13.94
CA MET A 114 -4.02 5.90 15.19
C MET A 114 -5.47 6.01 15.66
N HIS A 115 -6.42 6.28 14.76
CA HIS A 115 -7.84 6.26 15.09
C HIS A 115 -8.33 4.86 15.49
N LYS A 116 -7.88 3.81 14.81
CA LYS A 116 -8.18 2.41 15.15
C LYS A 116 -7.65 2.07 16.55
N ARG A 117 -6.40 2.40 16.85
CA ARG A 117 -5.77 2.19 18.17
C ARG A 117 -6.51 2.94 19.27
N LYS A 118 -6.90 4.20 19.03
CA LYS A 118 -7.68 4.98 20.01
C LYS A 118 -9.03 4.36 20.33
N ARG A 119 -9.73 3.82 19.32
CA ARG A 119 -10.99 3.09 19.53
C ARG A 119 -10.75 1.81 20.34
N GLN A 120 -9.79 1.00 19.92
CA GLN A 120 -9.43 -0.24 20.61
C GLN A 120 -8.99 -0.02 22.06
N GLN A 121 -8.21 1.03 22.32
CA GLN A 121 -7.82 1.39 23.68
C GLN A 121 -9.04 1.77 24.52
N LYS A 122 -9.93 2.61 23.97
CA LYS A 122 -11.15 3.00 24.68
C LYS A 122 -12.04 1.80 25.00
N ASP A 123 -12.15 0.86 24.08
CA ASP A 123 -12.90 -0.38 24.28
C ASP A 123 -12.23 -1.28 25.33
N HIS A 124 -10.89 -1.38 25.30
CA HIS A 124 -10.10 -2.09 26.31
C HIS A 124 -10.28 -1.48 27.71
N ASP A 125 -10.15 -0.15 27.84
CA ASP A 125 -10.32 0.56 29.11
C ASP A 125 -11.75 0.41 29.66
N ARG A 126 -12.75 0.36 28.78
CA ARG A 126 -14.15 0.09 29.17
C ARG A 126 -14.29 -1.33 29.73
N LEU A 127 -13.84 -2.33 28.98
CA LEU A 127 -13.91 -3.74 29.41
C LEU A 127 -13.13 -3.98 30.71
N GLN A 128 -12.00 -3.29 30.89
CA GLN A 128 -11.22 -3.40 32.11
C GLN A 128 -11.97 -2.86 33.32
N ARG A 129 -12.68 -1.73 33.19
CA ARG A 129 -13.55 -1.19 34.26
C ARG A 129 -14.74 -2.10 34.55
N ASP A 130 -15.40 -2.60 33.51
CA ASP A 130 -16.53 -3.52 33.66
C ASP A 130 -16.08 -4.79 34.41
N ARG A 131 -14.90 -5.32 34.07
CA ARG A 131 -14.31 -6.47 34.78
C ARG A 131 -13.89 -6.14 36.22
N ALA A 132 -13.33 -4.97 36.47
CA ALA A 132 -12.94 -4.56 37.81
C ALA A 132 -14.15 -4.41 38.75
N LEU A 133 -15.31 -3.99 38.22
CA LEU A 133 -16.57 -4.02 38.96
C LEU A 133 -16.96 -5.45 39.37
N MET A 134 -16.78 -6.43 38.48
CA MET A 134 -17.06 -7.85 38.74
C MET A 134 -16.15 -8.41 39.83
N GLU A 135 -14.86 -8.10 39.75
CA GLU A 135 -13.86 -8.51 40.75
C GLU A 135 -14.18 -7.91 42.12
N ALA A 136 -14.48 -6.60 42.19
CA ALA A 136 -14.91 -5.97 43.43
C ALA A 136 -16.18 -6.62 44.02
N ALA A 137 -17.12 -7.04 43.17
CA ALA A 137 -18.31 -7.74 43.62
C ALA A 137 -18.02 -9.18 44.12
N ALA A 138 -17.05 -9.85 43.51
CA ALA A 138 -16.61 -11.19 43.88
C ALA A 138 -15.74 -11.22 45.16
N ASP A 139 -15.08 -10.11 45.49
CA ASP A 139 -14.26 -9.96 46.69
C ASP A 139 -15.01 -9.29 47.86
N GLY A 140 -16.20 -8.75 47.61
CA GLY A 140 -16.97 -8.00 48.61
C GLY A 140 -16.44 -6.58 48.85
N ASP A 141 -15.65 -6.04 47.92
CA ASP A 141 -15.03 -4.72 48.01
C ASP A 141 -16.03 -3.60 47.69
N LEU A 142 -16.75 -3.16 48.72
CA LEU A 142 -17.73 -2.07 48.62
C LEU A 142 -17.10 -0.75 48.12
N PRO A 143 -15.94 -0.28 48.60
CA PRO A 143 -15.22 0.83 47.99
C PRO A 143 -14.97 0.66 46.49
N GLY A 144 -14.52 -0.54 46.08
CA GLY A 144 -14.30 -0.87 44.67
C GLY A 144 -15.56 -0.79 43.82
N ILE A 145 -16.72 -1.19 44.34
CA ILE A 145 -18.02 -1.02 43.67
C ILE A 145 -18.30 0.45 43.38
N PHE A 146 -18.15 1.32 44.39
CA PHE A 146 -18.38 2.76 44.22
C PHE A 146 -17.42 3.38 43.21
N GLU A 147 -16.13 3.08 43.31
CA GLU A 147 -15.11 3.62 42.43
C GLU A 147 -15.40 3.25 40.96
N ASN A 148 -15.64 1.96 40.69
CA ASN A 148 -15.88 1.48 39.33
C ASN A 148 -17.19 2.02 38.73
N LEU A 149 -18.26 2.10 39.51
CA LEU A 149 -19.52 2.70 39.06
C LEU A 149 -19.38 4.20 38.78
N MET A 150 -18.64 4.95 39.61
CA MET A 150 -18.35 6.37 39.36
C MET A 150 -17.49 6.57 38.10
N MET A 151 -16.60 5.63 37.79
CA MET A 151 -15.83 5.63 36.54
C MET A 151 -16.62 5.16 35.32
N GLY A 152 -17.91 4.85 35.49
CA GLY A 152 -18.83 4.49 34.41
C GLY A 152 -18.73 3.04 33.96
N ALA A 153 -18.37 2.12 34.85
CA ALA A 153 -18.55 0.69 34.62
C ALA A 153 -20.04 0.36 34.37
N ASP A 154 -20.29 -0.60 33.48
CA ASP A 154 -21.62 -1.11 33.21
C ASP A 154 -22.04 -2.11 34.31
N VAL A 155 -22.97 -1.70 35.18
CA VAL A 155 -23.51 -2.53 36.27
C VAL A 155 -24.12 -3.85 35.80
N ASN A 156 -24.52 -3.91 34.52
CA ASN A 156 -25.15 -5.09 33.90
C ASN A 156 -24.20 -5.85 32.98
N TYR A 157 -22.89 -5.53 33.00
CA TYR A 157 -21.91 -6.28 32.24
C TYR A 157 -21.98 -7.77 32.58
N GLN A 158 -21.95 -8.59 31.53
CA GLN A 158 -21.87 -10.04 31.64
C GLN A 158 -20.48 -10.50 31.22
N ASP A 159 -19.87 -11.33 32.05
CA ASP A 159 -18.61 -11.98 31.70
C ASP A 159 -18.84 -13.16 30.74
N SER A 160 -17.80 -13.95 30.47
CA SER A 160 -17.89 -15.12 29.57
C SER A 160 -18.83 -16.22 30.08
N ALA A 161 -19.11 -16.28 31.39
CA ALA A 161 -20.05 -17.23 31.98
C ALA A 161 -21.48 -16.68 32.05
N GLY A 162 -21.70 -15.44 31.59
CA GLY A 162 -22.98 -14.76 31.70
C GLY A 162 -23.22 -14.15 33.08
N PHE A 163 -22.26 -14.21 34.00
CA PHE A 163 -22.38 -13.65 35.33
C PHE A 163 -22.34 -12.13 35.28
N THR A 164 -23.12 -11.48 36.15
CA THR A 164 -23.03 -10.03 36.41
C THR A 164 -22.46 -9.79 37.81
N ALA A 165 -22.16 -8.53 38.14
CA ALA A 165 -21.68 -8.17 39.48
C ALA A 165 -22.69 -8.60 40.57
N LEU A 166 -23.99 -8.52 40.25
CA LEU A 166 -25.04 -8.97 41.15
C LEU A 166 -25.05 -10.50 41.32
N HIS A 167 -24.71 -11.29 40.29
CA HIS A 167 -24.53 -12.74 40.43
C HIS A 167 -23.39 -13.04 41.42
N TYR A 168 -22.24 -12.40 41.27
CA TYR A 168 -21.09 -12.61 42.17
C TYR A 168 -21.41 -12.23 43.61
N ALA A 169 -22.03 -11.07 43.83
CA ALA A 169 -22.42 -10.63 45.16
C ALA A 169 -23.43 -11.61 45.82
N ALA A 170 -24.40 -12.10 45.05
CA ALA A 170 -25.39 -13.06 45.52
C ALA A 170 -24.80 -14.46 45.77
N PHE A 171 -23.89 -14.91 44.90
CA PHE A 171 -23.19 -16.19 45.02
C PHE A 171 -22.23 -16.23 46.21
N MET A 172 -21.52 -15.14 46.47
CA MET A 172 -20.55 -15.04 47.57
C MET A 172 -21.18 -14.62 48.91
N GLY A 173 -22.43 -14.16 48.93
CA GLY A 173 -23.13 -13.80 50.16
C GLY A 173 -22.86 -12.39 50.67
N TYR A 174 -22.42 -11.45 49.82
CA TYR A 174 -22.06 -10.09 50.24
C TYR A 174 -23.26 -9.13 50.29
N ILE A 175 -23.90 -9.07 51.45
CA ILE A 175 -25.11 -8.27 51.70
C ILE A 175 -24.93 -6.80 51.31
N ASP A 176 -23.86 -6.14 51.77
CA ASP A 176 -23.65 -4.70 51.55
C ASP A 176 -23.44 -4.38 50.06
N VAL A 177 -22.68 -5.22 49.36
CA VAL A 177 -22.46 -5.11 47.92
C VAL A 177 -23.75 -5.35 47.15
N THR A 178 -24.53 -6.37 47.50
CA THR A 178 -25.84 -6.63 46.90
C THR A 178 -26.75 -5.42 47.02
N GLN A 179 -26.87 -4.83 48.22
CA GLN A 179 -27.72 -3.66 48.44
C GLN A 179 -27.29 -2.48 47.57
N GLU A 180 -25.99 -2.15 47.53
CA GLU A 180 -25.51 -1.01 46.76
C GLU A 180 -25.66 -1.22 45.25
N LEU A 181 -25.42 -2.43 44.73
CA LEU A 181 -25.70 -2.76 43.33
C LEU A 181 -27.20 -2.57 43.00
N LEU A 182 -28.10 -3.07 43.84
CA LEU A 182 -29.56 -2.97 43.64
C LEU A 182 -30.09 -1.53 43.66
N ARG A 183 -29.37 -0.60 44.31
CA ARG A 183 -29.71 0.84 44.30
C ARG A 183 -29.36 1.53 42.99
N PHE A 184 -28.54 0.91 42.15
CA PHE A 184 -28.09 1.54 40.92
C PHE A 184 -29.21 1.63 39.87
N PRO A 185 -29.41 2.79 39.22
CA PRO A 185 -30.46 2.95 38.21
C PRO A 185 -30.31 1.96 37.06
N ARG A 186 -31.43 1.38 36.62
CA ARG A 186 -31.50 0.45 35.47
C ARG A 186 -30.71 -0.86 35.67
N ILE A 187 -30.44 -1.27 36.91
CA ILE A 187 -29.95 -2.62 37.17
C ILE A 187 -30.95 -3.67 36.68
N LYS A 188 -30.46 -4.71 36.02
CA LYS A 188 -31.23 -5.86 35.53
C LYS A 188 -31.13 -7.00 36.54
N VAL A 189 -32.05 -6.99 37.51
CA VAL A 189 -32.06 -7.93 38.64
C VAL A 189 -32.28 -9.39 38.21
N ASN A 190 -32.97 -9.61 37.09
CA ASN A 190 -33.33 -10.94 36.55
C ASN A 190 -32.44 -11.38 35.37
N THR A 191 -31.26 -10.79 35.22
CA THR A 191 -30.30 -11.28 34.20
C THR A 191 -29.98 -12.74 34.48
N LYS A 192 -29.97 -13.58 33.43
CA LYS A 192 -29.62 -14.99 33.54
C LYS A 192 -28.17 -15.21 33.13
N ASP A 193 -27.47 -16.06 33.85
CA ASP A 193 -26.18 -16.61 33.42
C ASP A 193 -26.35 -17.67 32.31
N ASN A 194 -25.24 -18.26 31.87
CA ASN A 194 -25.26 -19.28 30.81
C ASN A 194 -25.98 -20.57 31.21
N ASP A 195 -26.13 -20.83 32.52
CA ASP A 195 -26.89 -21.97 33.05
C ASP A 195 -28.38 -21.63 33.24
N GLY A 196 -28.80 -20.42 32.85
CA GLY A 196 -30.17 -19.95 33.00
C GLY A 196 -30.53 -19.48 34.41
N LYS A 197 -29.56 -19.45 35.35
CA LYS A 197 -29.76 -19.04 36.73
C LYS A 197 -29.70 -17.53 36.87
N THR A 198 -30.55 -17.00 37.76
CA THR A 198 -30.56 -15.58 38.14
C THR A 198 -29.71 -15.35 39.39
N PRO A 199 -29.35 -14.09 39.74
CA PRO A 199 -28.71 -13.80 41.02
C PRO A 199 -29.52 -14.30 42.22
N LEU A 200 -30.86 -14.23 42.12
CA LEU A 200 -31.75 -14.77 43.16
C LEU A 200 -31.63 -16.28 43.29
N SER A 201 -31.57 -17.02 42.17
CA SER A 201 -31.37 -18.48 42.18
C SER A 201 -30.10 -18.86 42.93
N TRP A 202 -28.99 -18.15 42.65
CA TRP A 202 -27.74 -18.37 43.38
C TRP A 202 -27.86 -18.05 44.88
N ALA A 203 -28.51 -16.95 45.27
CA ALA A 203 -28.75 -16.65 46.68
C ALA A 203 -29.60 -17.71 47.40
N CYS A 204 -30.59 -18.29 46.70
CA CYS A 204 -31.42 -19.39 47.21
C CYS A 204 -30.63 -20.68 47.39
N VAL A 205 -29.75 -21.05 46.44
CA VAL A 205 -28.91 -22.27 46.53
C VAL A 205 -28.05 -22.28 47.80
N TYR A 206 -27.62 -21.11 48.28
CA TYR A 206 -26.79 -20.97 49.47
C TYR A 206 -27.53 -20.46 50.71
N ASP A 207 -28.87 -20.39 50.68
CA ASP A 207 -29.73 -19.95 51.79
C ASP A 207 -29.39 -18.54 52.35
N TYR A 208 -28.96 -17.61 51.51
CA TYR A 208 -28.67 -16.23 51.93
C TYR A 208 -29.95 -15.39 52.07
N LEU A 209 -30.72 -15.66 53.13
CA LEU A 209 -32.05 -15.09 53.38
C LEU A 209 -32.16 -13.57 53.24
N ASP A 210 -31.14 -12.83 53.68
CA ASP A 210 -31.15 -11.36 53.58
C ASP A 210 -30.99 -10.89 52.12
N ILE A 211 -30.08 -11.51 51.37
CA ILE A 211 -29.87 -11.24 49.93
C ILE A 211 -31.11 -11.62 49.13
N ILE A 212 -31.72 -12.77 49.43
CA ILE A 212 -32.98 -13.22 48.82
C ILE A 212 -34.05 -12.13 48.99
N LYS A 213 -34.25 -11.62 50.21
CA LYS A 213 -35.21 -10.54 50.48
C LYS A 213 -34.85 -9.26 49.73
N PHE A 214 -33.59 -8.86 49.69
CA PHE A 214 -33.18 -7.64 48.97
C PHE A 214 -33.47 -7.75 47.47
N ILE A 215 -33.10 -8.88 46.86
CA ILE A 215 -33.32 -9.09 45.43
C ILE A 215 -34.82 -9.20 45.11
N GLN A 216 -35.61 -9.93 45.90
CA GLN A 216 -37.07 -10.00 45.73
C GLN A 216 -37.74 -8.62 45.85
N ASN A 217 -37.34 -7.82 46.83
CA ASN A 217 -37.86 -6.45 47.00
C ASN A 217 -37.51 -5.54 45.81
N ALA A 218 -36.41 -5.83 45.11
CA ALA A 218 -36.00 -5.13 43.90
C ALA A 218 -36.66 -5.68 42.61
N GLY A 219 -37.61 -6.62 42.73
CA GLY A 219 -38.30 -7.25 41.59
C GLY A 219 -37.62 -8.51 41.07
N GLY A 220 -36.80 -9.16 41.89
CA GLY A 220 -36.17 -10.44 41.62
C GLY A 220 -37.20 -11.57 41.46
N GLU A 221 -37.18 -12.25 40.32
CA GLU A 221 -38.04 -13.39 40.03
C GLU A 221 -37.31 -14.70 40.30
N GLU A 222 -37.98 -15.60 41.03
CA GLU A 222 -37.50 -16.95 41.27
C GLU A 222 -37.65 -17.77 39.99
N TYR A 223 -36.56 -18.37 39.53
CA TYR A 223 -36.63 -19.32 38.43
C TYR A 223 -37.17 -20.65 38.97
N VAL A 224 -38.40 -20.98 38.61
CA VAL A 224 -38.98 -22.31 38.78
C VAL A 224 -38.57 -23.11 37.55
N GLU A 225 -37.74 -24.14 37.70
CA GLU A 225 -37.47 -25.10 36.63
C GLU A 225 -38.82 -25.68 36.15
N GLY A 226 -39.18 -25.38 34.90
CA GLY A 226 -40.22 -26.10 34.20
C GLY A 226 -39.69 -27.49 33.88
N GLU A 227 -40.43 -28.50 34.33
CA GLU A 227 -40.24 -29.92 34.08
C GLU A 227 -39.67 -30.19 32.69
N GLU A 228 -38.59 -30.97 32.62
CA GLU A 228 -38.14 -31.62 31.39
C GLU A 228 -39.34 -32.30 30.74
N GLN A 229 -39.83 -31.72 29.63
CA GLN A 229 -40.73 -32.46 28.75
C GLN A 229 -39.90 -33.58 28.14
N GLN A 230 -39.97 -34.77 28.75
CA GLN A 230 -39.58 -36.02 28.13
C GLN A 230 -40.24 -36.03 26.75
N GLN A 231 -39.41 -36.01 25.71
CA GLN A 231 -39.86 -36.27 24.35
C GLN A 231 -40.44 -37.69 24.36
N GLN A 232 -41.76 -37.80 24.47
CA GLN A 232 -42.48 -39.00 24.07
C GLN A 232 -42.35 -39.07 22.55
N GLU A 233 -41.49 -39.97 22.08
CA GLU A 233 -41.61 -40.52 20.74
C GLU A 233 -42.98 -41.20 20.65
N PRO A 234 -43.88 -40.81 19.72
CA PRO A 234 -45.02 -41.63 19.40
C PRO A 234 -44.57 -42.73 18.44
N GLU A 235 -45.02 -43.92 18.80
CA GLU A 235 -44.70 -45.23 18.27
C GLU A 235 -45.03 -45.38 16.78
N ASP A 236 -44.22 -46.21 16.12
CA ASP A 236 -44.44 -46.73 14.78
C ASP A 236 -45.76 -47.54 14.74
N ASP A 237 -46.85 -46.92 14.31
CA ASP A 237 -48.04 -47.65 13.88
C ASP A 237 -47.89 -48.06 12.40
N ASP A 238 -47.38 -49.27 12.24
CA ASP A 238 -47.29 -50.06 11.02
C ASP A 238 -48.62 -50.77 10.76
N GLU A 239 -49.48 -50.23 9.89
CA GLU A 239 -50.55 -50.99 9.20
C GLU A 239 -50.70 -50.54 7.73
N ASN A 240 -49.73 -50.98 6.93
CA ASN A 240 -49.83 -51.87 5.76
C ASN A 240 -51.15 -52.01 4.92
N VAL A 241 -50.90 -52.27 3.62
CA VAL A 241 -51.73 -52.89 2.55
C VAL A 241 -52.90 -52.04 1.98
N ASP A 242 -53.23 -51.97 0.68
CA ASP A 242 -52.91 -52.80 -0.49
C ASP A 242 -53.36 -52.11 -1.79
N ASP A 243 -52.75 -52.53 -2.90
CA ASP A 243 -53.31 -52.71 -4.25
C ASP A 243 -54.23 -51.65 -4.90
N SER A 244 -53.77 -51.10 -6.02
CA SER A 244 -54.24 -51.59 -7.34
C SER A 244 -53.59 -50.83 -8.51
N GLU A 245 -52.92 -51.64 -9.35
CA GLU A 245 -53.07 -51.68 -10.81
C GLU A 245 -52.84 -50.38 -11.61
N ASN A 246 -51.72 -50.28 -12.34
CA ASN A 246 -51.55 -50.80 -13.70
C ASN A 246 -52.34 -49.98 -14.74
N ASP A 247 -51.66 -49.15 -15.54
CA ASP A 247 -51.76 -49.30 -16.99
C ASP A 247 -50.57 -48.68 -17.73
N SER A 248 -49.94 -49.56 -18.49
CA SER A 248 -49.11 -49.33 -19.66
C SER A 248 -49.65 -48.27 -20.64
N HIS A 249 -48.76 -47.52 -21.28
CA HIS A 249 -48.47 -47.72 -22.71
C HIS A 249 -47.35 -46.79 -23.19
N GLU A 250 -46.47 -47.39 -23.97
CA GLU A 250 -45.51 -46.80 -24.89
C GLU A 250 -46.24 -45.94 -25.93
N ASP A 251 -45.54 -44.94 -26.51
CA ASP A 251 -45.43 -44.73 -27.96
C ASP A 251 -44.89 -43.32 -28.28
N ASP A 252 -43.69 -43.30 -28.85
CA ASP A 252 -43.29 -42.61 -30.09
C ASP A 252 -43.66 -41.14 -30.35
N GLU A 253 -42.66 -40.25 -30.32
CA GLU A 253 -41.99 -39.62 -31.50
C GLU A 253 -41.03 -38.49 -31.07
#